data_AF-A0A1G2GB98-F1
#
_entry.id   AF-A0A1G2GB98-F1
#
_cell.length_a   1.000
_cell.length_b   1.000
_cell.length_c   1.000
_cell.angle_alpha   90.00
_cell.angle_beta   90.00
_cell.angle_gamma   90.00
#
_symmetry.space_group_name_H-M   'P 1'
#
loop_
_entity.id
_entity.type
_entity.pdbx_description
1 polymer ?
#
loop_
_entity_poly.entity_id
_entity_poly.type
_entity_poly.pdbx_seq_one_letter_code
_entity_poly.pdbx_strand_id
1 'polypeptide(L)'
;MIQDFLVQSAYAAIPPSPTLGDIIKVTWNDAIRPAVIFLFILATVVFIWGLIEFIANAASEDGRKRGKQNIVYGIVGMSIMLATGAILLVLNNFFTSVNP
;
A
#
# COMPACT_ATOMS: atom_id res chain seq x y z
N MET A 1 -6.35 51.66 12.70
CA MET A 1 -6.86 51.51 11.32
C MET A 1 -5.85 50.88 10.37
N ILE A 2 -4.68 51.48 10.10
CA ILE A 2 -3.65 50.83 9.25
C ILE A 2 -2.94 49.68 9.98
N GLN A 3 -2.66 49.83 11.28
CA GLN A 3 -2.02 48.79 12.09
C GLN A 3 -2.85 47.49 12.14
N ASP A 4 -4.17 47.60 12.27
CA ASP A 4 -5.08 46.45 12.33
C ASP A 4 -5.13 45.68 11.00
N PHE A 5 -5.04 46.39 9.88
CA PHE A 5 -4.97 45.79 8.53
C PHE A 5 -3.67 45.00 8.32
N LEU A 6 -2.53 45.55 8.76
CA LEU A 6 -1.24 44.88 8.67
C LEU A 6 -1.18 43.63 9.56
N VAL A 7 -1.73 43.72 10.77
CA VAL A 7 -1.84 42.60 11.71
C VAL A 7 -2.74 41.49 11.16
N GLN A 8 -3.92 41.82 10.58
CA GLN A 8 -4.81 40.86 9.93
C GLN A 8 -4.14 40.14 8.75
N SER A 9 -3.39 40.87 7.91
CA SER A 9 -2.64 40.28 6.79
C SER A 9 -1.49 39.38 7.24
N ALA A 10 -0.86 39.69 8.37
CA ALA A 10 0.18 38.86 8.97
C ALA A 10 -0.39 37.54 9.54
N TYR A 11 -1.56 37.58 10.18
CA TYR A 11 -2.25 36.36 10.66
C TYR A 11 -2.79 35.49 9.53
N ALA A 12 -3.24 36.08 8.42
CA ALA A 12 -3.69 35.34 7.25
C ALA A 12 -2.56 34.60 6.49
N ALA A 13 -1.30 34.96 6.74
CA ALA A 13 -0.12 34.41 6.05
C ALA A 13 0.60 33.30 6.84
N ILE A 14 0.18 32.97 8.07
CA ILE A 14 0.76 31.86 8.82
C ILE A 14 0.17 30.56 8.26
N PRO A 15 0.94 29.74 7.52
CA PRO A 15 0.43 28.45 7.08
C PRO A 15 0.09 27.61 8.32
N PRO A 16 -1.01 26.85 8.31
CA PRO A 16 -1.34 25.97 9.42
C PRO A 16 -0.15 25.04 9.71
N SER A 17 0.25 24.96 10.98
CA SER A 17 1.32 24.05 11.39
C SER A 17 0.90 22.60 11.11
N PRO A 18 1.79 21.74 10.58
CA PRO A 18 1.45 20.34 10.31
C PRO A 18 0.89 19.66 11.56
N THR A 19 -0.27 19.05 11.43
CA THR A 19 -0.90 18.29 12.51
C THR A 19 -0.42 16.83 12.48
N LEU A 20 -0.66 16.10 13.58
CA LEU A 20 -0.46 14.64 13.58
C LEU A 20 -1.23 13.96 12.45
N GLY A 21 -2.43 14.47 12.11
CA GLY A 21 -3.23 13.96 10.99
C GLY A 21 -2.54 14.14 9.64
N ASP A 22 -1.84 15.25 9.44
CA ASP A 22 -1.12 15.52 8.18
C ASP A 22 0.09 14.60 8.02
N ILE A 23 0.81 14.33 9.12
CA ILE A 23 1.93 13.38 9.13
C ILE A 23 1.45 11.97 8.78
N ILE A 24 0.32 11.53 9.36
CA ILE A 24 -0.28 10.22 9.07
C ILE A 24 -0.70 10.14 7.59
N LYS A 25 -1.34 11.19 7.06
CA LYS A 25 -1.77 11.24 5.65
C LYS A 25 -0.60 11.15 4.68
N VAL A 26 0.44 11.95 4.89
CA VAL A 26 1.66 11.94 4.04
C VAL A 26 2.33 10.57 4.10
N THR A 27 2.51 10.02 5.30
CA THR A 27 3.13 8.70 5.47
C THR A 27 2.32 7.61 4.74
N TRP A 28 1.00 7.64 4.85
CA TRP A 28 0.14 6.68 4.18
C TRP A 28 0.19 6.81 2.66
N ASN A 29 0.05 8.03 2.14
CA ASN A 29 -0.07 8.28 0.70
C ASN A 29 1.26 8.16 -0.04
N ASP A 30 2.35 8.61 0.57
CA ASP A 30 3.63 8.81 -0.12
C ASP A 30 4.65 7.71 0.21
N ALA A 31 4.48 7.00 1.34
CA ALA A 31 5.37 5.89 1.71
C ALA A 31 4.67 4.52 1.64
N ILE A 32 3.58 4.34 2.41
CA ILE A 32 2.97 3.01 2.59
C ILE A 32 2.27 2.55 1.32
N ARG A 33 1.37 3.36 0.75
CA ARG A 33 0.60 2.97 -0.44
C ARG A 33 1.49 2.62 -1.64
N PRO A 34 2.53 3.41 -2.00
CA PRO A 34 3.44 3.04 -3.07
C PRO A 34 4.22 1.76 -2.77
N ALA A 35 4.67 1.56 -1.53
CA ALA A 35 5.37 0.34 -1.13
C ALA A 35 4.48 -0.91 -1.27
N VAL A 36 3.21 -0.84 -0.88
CA VAL A 36 2.25 -1.95 -1.07
C VAL A 36 2.07 -2.28 -2.55
N ILE A 37 1.90 -1.26 -3.40
CA ILE A 37 1.78 -1.46 -4.87
C ILE A 37 3.05 -2.10 -5.43
N PHE A 38 4.22 -1.64 -4.99
CA PHE A 38 5.51 -2.19 -5.40
C PHE A 38 5.64 -3.67 -5.01
N LEU A 39 5.28 -4.02 -3.77
CA LEU A 39 5.29 -5.41 -3.29
C LEU A 39 4.28 -6.29 -4.04
N PHE A 40 3.12 -5.74 -4.43
CA PHE A 40 2.14 -6.44 -5.26
C PHE A 40 2.70 -6.80 -6.63
N ILE A 41 3.36 -5.84 -7.28
CA ILE A 41 4.05 -6.08 -8.56
C ILE A 41 5.12 -7.14 -8.38
N LEU A 42 5.95 -7.04 -7.33
CA LEU A 42 7.01 -8.01 -7.05
C LEU A 42 6.44 -9.43 -6.85
N ALA A 43 5.38 -9.58 -6.04
CA ALA A 43 4.72 -10.86 -5.83
C ALA A 43 4.15 -11.45 -7.13
N THR A 44 3.58 -10.59 -7.99
CA THR A 44 3.07 -10.98 -9.31
C THR A 44 4.20 -11.45 -10.23
N VAL A 45 5.34 -10.76 -10.23
CA VAL A 45 6.53 -11.15 -11.01
C VAL A 45 7.04 -12.51 -10.54
N VAL A 46 7.17 -12.73 -9.22
CA VAL A 46 7.60 -14.01 -8.66
C VAL A 46 6.62 -15.14 -9.02
N PHE A 47 5.31 -14.86 -8.96
CA PHE A 47 4.27 -15.80 -9.39
C PHE A 47 4.42 -16.19 -10.87
N ILE A 48 4.53 -15.20 -11.76
CA ILE A 48 4.67 -15.43 -13.21
C ILE A 48 5.98 -16.18 -13.49
N TRP A 49 7.08 -15.81 -12.83
CA TRP A 49 8.36 -16.50 -12.96
C TRP A 49 8.24 -17.97 -12.56
N GLY A 50 7.56 -18.26 -11.46
CA GLY A 50 7.27 -19.63 -11.05
C GLY A 50 6.43 -20.40 -12.07
N LEU A 51 5.46 -19.75 -12.70
CA LEU A 51 4.65 -20.36 -13.76
C LEU A 51 5.49 -20.69 -15.01
N ILE A 52 6.33 -19.76 -15.44
CA ILE A 52 7.25 -19.97 -16.57
C ILE A 52 8.20 -21.13 -16.24
N GLU A 53 8.82 -21.13 -15.06
CA GLU A 53 9.76 -22.18 -14.64
C GLU A 53 9.08 -23.55 -14.55
N PHE A 54 7.85 -23.59 -14.03
CA PHE A 54 7.05 -24.80 -13.91
C PHE A 54 6.71 -25.43 -15.27
N ILE A 55 6.36 -24.60 -16.27
CA ILE A 55 6.01 -25.06 -17.62
C ILE A 55 7.27 -25.40 -18.43
N ALA A 56 8.26 -24.51 -18.45
CA ALA A 56 9.48 -24.68 -19.26
C ALA A 56 10.30 -25.89 -18.82
N ASN A 57 10.29 -26.23 -17.53
CA ASN A 57 11.04 -27.36 -16.98
C ASN A 57 10.13 -28.55 -16.63
N ALA A 58 8.97 -28.69 -17.26
CA ALA A 58 7.98 -29.71 -16.93
C ALA A 58 8.52 -31.16 -17.03
N ALA A 59 9.52 -31.40 -17.87
CA ALA A 59 10.18 -32.70 -18.01
C ALA A 59 11.20 -33.03 -16.89
N SER A 60 11.58 -32.05 -16.07
CA SER A 60 12.49 -32.24 -14.93
C SER A 60 11.72 -32.15 -13.61
N GLU A 61 11.91 -33.11 -12.72
CA GLU A 61 11.25 -33.07 -11.40
C GLU A 61 11.70 -31.87 -10.56
N ASP A 62 12.99 -31.52 -10.63
CA ASP A 62 13.58 -30.41 -9.88
C ASP A 62 13.10 -29.05 -10.37
N GLY A 63 13.05 -28.82 -11.68
CA GLY A 63 12.51 -27.58 -12.25
C GLY A 63 11.02 -27.41 -11.95
N ARG A 64 10.26 -28.52 -11.98
CA ARG A 64 8.86 -28.53 -11.59
C ARG A 64 8.66 -28.18 -10.11
N LYS A 65 9.52 -28.69 -9.22
CA LYS A 65 9.48 -28.40 -7.78
C LYS A 65 9.78 -26.93 -7.49
N ARG A 66 10.82 -26.37 -8.12
CA ARG A 66 11.21 -24.96 -7.98
C ARG A 66 10.13 -24.01 -8.52
N GLY A 67 9.61 -24.28 -9.71
CA GLY A 67 8.50 -23.50 -10.28
C GLY A 67 7.27 -23.47 -9.37
N LYS A 68 6.87 -24.63 -8.81
CA LYS A 68 5.79 -24.69 -7.81
C LYS A 68 6.07 -23.84 -6.58
N GLN A 69 7.29 -23.87 -6.04
CA GLN A 69 7.64 -23.06 -4.87
C GLN A 69 7.52 -21.55 -5.16
N ASN A 70 8.00 -21.11 -6.32
CA ASN A 70 7.89 -19.71 -6.75
C ASN A 70 6.44 -19.27 -6.96
N ILE A 71 5.59 -20.14 -7.54
CA ILE A 71 4.14 -19.91 -7.62
C ILE A 71 3.54 -19.70 -6.22
N VAL A 72 3.87 -20.60 -5.28
CA VAL A 72 3.35 -20.53 -3.91
C VAL A 72 3.80 -19.25 -3.20
N TYR A 73 5.06 -18.84 -3.34
CA TYR A 73 5.54 -17.59 -2.75
C TYR A 73 4.80 -16.36 -3.29
N GLY A 74 4.55 -16.33 -4.60
CA GLY A 74 3.75 -15.27 -5.21
C GLY A 74 2.30 -15.24 -4.69
N ILE A 75 1.65 -16.42 -4.59
CA ILE A 75 0.28 -16.53 -4.06
C ILE A 75 0.21 -16.10 -2.60
N VAL A 76 1.15 -16.52 -1.76
CA VAL A 76 1.19 -16.13 -0.34
C VAL A 76 1.32 -14.62 -0.21
N GLY A 77 2.22 -14.00 -0.99
CA GLY A 77 2.35 -12.55 -1.04
C GLY A 77 1.05 -11.85 -1.40
N MET A 78 0.41 -12.26 -2.50
CA MET A 78 -0.89 -11.71 -2.92
C MET A 78 -1.99 -11.92 -1.87
N SER A 79 -2.02 -13.08 -1.22
CA SER A 79 -3.03 -13.41 -0.20
C SER A 79 -2.94 -12.47 1.01
N ILE A 80 -1.73 -12.14 1.47
CA ILE A 80 -1.51 -11.20 2.57
C ILE A 80 -2.02 -9.80 2.20
N MET A 81 -1.79 -9.35 0.97
CA MET A 81 -2.28 -8.06 0.50
C MET A 81 -3.80 -8.01 0.39
N LEU A 82 -4.43 -9.08 -0.11
CA LEU A 82 -5.89 -9.20 -0.13
C LEU A 82 -6.49 -9.20 1.27
N ALA A 83 -5.90 -9.97 2.20
CA ALA A 83 -6.33 -10.00 3.59
C ALA A 83 -6.24 -8.62 4.26
N THR A 84 -5.12 -7.92 4.04
CA THR A 84 -4.92 -6.56 4.55
C THR A 84 -5.97 -5.59 3.99
N GLY A 85 -6.22 -5.61 2.68
CA GLY A 85 -7.25 -4.79 2.04
C GLY A 85 -8.65 -5.07 2.58
N ALA A 86 -8.99 -6.34 2.80
CA ALA A 86 -10.28 -6.73 3.38
C ALA A 86 -10.45 -6.20 4.81
N ILE A 87 -9.41 -6.31 5.65
CA ILE A 87 -9.42 -5.78 7.01
C ILE A 87 -9.61 -4.26 6.99
N LEU A 88 -8.86 -3.54 6.14
CA LEU A 88 -8.99 -2.08 6.01
C LEU A 88 -10.39 -1.67 5.57
N LEU A 89 -11.01 -2.41 4.65
CA LEU A 89 -12.38 -2.16 4.20
C LEU A 89 -13.38 -2.33 5.36
N VAL A 90 -13.25 -3.41 6.15
CA VAL A 90 -14.13 -3.65 7.31
C VAL A 90 -13.97 -2.53 8.34
N LEU A 91 -12.73 -2.14 8.66
CA LEU A 91 -12.45 -1.07 9.61
C LEU A 91 -13.00 0.28 9.12
N ASN A 92 -12.79 0.62 7.85
CA ASN A 92 -13.29 1.87 7.29
C ASN A 92 -14.83 1.94 7.36
N ASN A 93 -15.50 0.84 7.04
CA ASN A 93 -16.96 0.75 7.13
C ASN A 93 -17.44 0.89 8.58
N PHE A 94 -16.76 0.22 9.53
CA PHE A 94 -17.08 0.32 10.95
C PHE A 94 -16.98 1.77 11.45
N PHE A 95 -15.84 2.44 11.24
CA PHE A 95 -15.66 3.81 11.71
C PHE A 95 -16.61 4.82 11.06
N THR A 96 -16.87 4.68 9.74
CA THR A 96 -17.85 5.52 9.03
C THR A 96 -19.26 5.31 9.58
N SER A 97 -19.62 4.11 10.03
CA SER A 97 -20.95 3.85 10.59
C SER A 97 -21.16 4.43 11.99
N VAL A 98 -20.10 4.51 12.82
CA VAL A 98 -20.20 5.05 14.19
C VAL A 98 -20.01 6.56 14.26
N ASN A 99 -19.30 7.17 13.30
CA ASN A 99 -19.11 8.60 13.18
C ASN A 99 -19.29 9.04 11.71
N PRO A 100 -20.56 9.17 11.26
CA PRO A 100 -20.89 9.46 9.86
C PRO A 100 -20.44 10.85 9.41
#